data_AF-A0A3Q9S598-F1
#
_entry.id   AF-A0A3Q9S598-F1
#
_cell.length_a   1.000
_cell.length_b   1.000
_cell.length_c   1.000
_cell.angle_alpha   90.00
_cell.angle_beta   90.00
_cell.angle_gamma   90.00
#
_symmetry.space_group_name_H-M   'P 1'
#
loop_
_entity.id
_entity.type
_entity.pdbx_description
1 polymer ?
#
loop_
_entity_poly.entity_id
_entity_poly.type
_entity_poly.pdbx_seq_one_letter_code
_entity_poly.pdbx_strand_id
1 'polypeptide(L)'
;MVREMIKNRKYKDFYSFEEPECKIALILTIVIIVIGNCIKLFENFNAFRLALQNISIYVASGLLAMIGVILTGIALMLGLLDKKFRNSIKDVKGDPIKEIMLSFEFITINIGLASIVFFCIHLGLFIPFNIPKYTCYKIIFYSISFLIIYYFIFIVFYIIALISNSIDLFFIKGMYESVEIKDKSLYDYANEIRIDYLLGKFIKQENQNVLQKFTDKNNINSNEDIIRELDYIIDKTEGINIEKKCLIKNYFRQYYS
;
A
#
# COMPACT_ATOMS: atom_id res chain seq x y z
N MET A 1 -4.48 -17.23 -11.75
CA MET A 1 -5.51 -17.29 -10.69
C MET A 1 -5.14 -18.32 -9.61
N VAL A 2 -5.96 -19.33 -9.27
CA VAL A 2 -5.67 -20.27 -8.14
C VAL A 2 -4.27 -20.91 -8.18
N ARG A 3 -3.76 -21.23 -9.37
CA ARG A 3 -2.41 -21.81 -9.55
C ARG A 3 -1.26 -20.85 -9.21
N GLU A 4 -1.45 -19.54 -9.40
CA GLU A 4 -0.46 -18.52 -9.02
C GLU A 4 -0.48 -18.24 -7.52
N MET A 5 -1.65 -18.31 -6.87
CA MET A 5 -1.77 -18.17 -5.42
C MET A 5 -1.11 -19.32 -4.66
N ILE A 6 -1.24 -20.54 -5.17
CA ILE A 6 -0.53 -21.73 -4.63
C ILE A 6 0.98 -21.58 -4.82
N LYS A 7 1.43 -21.08 -5.99
CA LYS A 7 2.84 -20.85 -6.30
C LYS A 7 3.47 -19.80 -5.38
N ASN A 8 2.72 -18.75 -5.03
CA ASN A 8 3.16 -17.68 -4.12
C ASN A 8 2.88 -17.99 -2.64
N ARG A 9 2.42 -19.20 -2.30
CA ARG A 9 2.18 -19.67 -0.91
C ARG A 9 1.26 -18.78 -0.07
N LYS A 10 0.32 -18.05 -0.69
CA LYS A 10 -0.62 -17.15 0.00
C LYS A 10 -1.57 -17.84 0.98
N TYR A 11 -1.70 -19.17 0.91
CA TYR A 11 -2.42 -19.95 1.93
C TYR A 11 -1.75 -19.89 3.32
N LYS A 12 -0.48 -19.46 3.41
CA LYS A 12 0.21 -19.23 4.68
C LYS A 12 -0.32 -18.01 5.42
N ASP A 13 -0.95 -17.08 4.72
CA ASP A 13 -1.53 -15.87 5.31
C ASP A 13 -2.59 -16.22 6.38
N PHE A 14 -3.23 -17.39 6.29
CA PHE A 14 -4.16 -17.89 7.33
C PHE A 14 -3.53 -18.23 8.68
N TYR A 15 -2.22 -18.50 8.70
CA TYR A 15 -1.50 -18.99 9.88
C TYR A 15 -0.23 -18.18 10.16
N SER A 16 -0.05 -17.04 9.49
CA SER A 16 1.06 -16.14 9.76
C SER A 16 0.74 -15.34 11.02
N PHE A 17 1.14 -15.86 12.17
CA PHE A 17 1.02 -15.17 13.47
C PHE A 17 1.96 -13.99 13.61
N GLU A 18 2.67 -13.59 12.57
CA GLU A 18 3.40 -12.32 12.53
C GLU A 18 2.42 -11.17 12.28
N GLU A 19 1.40 -11.41 11.46
CA GLU A 19 0.39 -10.42 11.09
C GLU A 19 -0.64 -10.18 12.20
N PRO A 20 -1.07 -8.91 12.41
CA PRO A 20 -1.99 -8.55 13.48
C PRO A 20 -3.38 -9.14 13.28
N GLU A 21 -3.83 -9.37 12.04
CA GLU A 21 -5.18 -9.90 11.77
C GLU A 21 -5.34 -11.33 12.31
N CYS A 22 -4.34 -12.19 12.12
CA CYS A 22 -4.34 -13.56 12.63
C CYS A 22 -4.42 -13.62 14.16
N LYS A 23 -3.68 -12.74 14.85
CA LYS A 23 -3.67 -12.66 16.32
C LYS A 23 -5.03 -12.22 16.86
N ILE A 24 -5.58 -11.14 16.29
CA ILE A 24 -6.87 -10.59 16.71
C ILE A 24 -7.98 -11.61 16.43
N ALA A 25 -7.95 -12.26 15.26
CA ALA A 25 -8.93 -13.28 14.90
C ALA A 25 -8.90 -14.46 15.87
N LEU A 26 -7.72 -14.97 16.22
CA LEU A 26 -7.58 -16.08 17.18
C LEU A 26 -8.10 -15.70 18.57
N ILE A 27 -7.75 -14.51 19.08
CA ILE A 27 -8.21 -14.05 20.40
C ILE A 27 -9.74 -13.95 20.42
N LEU A 28 -10.35 -13.31 19.42
CA LEU A 28 -11.80 -13.15 19.36
C LEU A 28 -12.52 -14.49 19.21
N THR A 29 -11.98 -15.42 18.42
CA THR A 29 -12.55 -16.78 18.32
C THR A 29 -12.53 -17.50 19.66
N ILE A 30 -11.43 -17.43 20.40
CA ILE A 30 -11.34 -18.04 21.74
C ILE A 30 -12.40 -17.43 22.65
N VAL A 31 -12.55 -16.11 22.65
CA VAL A 31 -13.57 -15.42 23.47
C VAL A 31 -14.98 -15.92 23.13
N ILE A 32 -15.34 -16.00 21.84
CA ILE A 32 -16.68 -16.46 21.43
C ILE A 32 -16.92 -17.93 21.82
N ILE A 33 -15.92 -18.80 21.67
CA ILE A 33 -16.03 -20.21 22.04
C ILE A 33 -16.18 -20.39 23.56
N VAL A 34 -15.43 -19.62 24.36
CA VAL A 34 -15.57 -19.61 25.82
C VAL A 34 -16.97 -19.18 26.23
N ILE A 35 -17.48 -18.08 25.64
CA ILE A 35 -18.86 -17.61 25.86
C ILE A 35 -19.87 -18.70 25.50
N GLY A 36 -19.71 -19.35 24.34
CA GLY A 36 -20.55 -20.46 23.88
C GLY A 36 -20.58 -21.64 24.86
N ASN A 37 -19.44 -21.97 25.47
CA ASN A 37 -19.36 -23.02 26.48
C ASN A 37 -20.01 -22.58 27.82
N CYS A 38 -19.86 -21.32 28.24
CA CYS A 38 -20.50 -20.78 29.44
C CYS A 38 -22.03 -20.85 29.37
N ILE A 39 -22.62 -20.56 28.20
CA ILE A 39 -24.08 -20.62 27.99
C ILE A 39 -24.58 -22.04 27.68
N LYS A 40 -23.71 -23.05 27.69
CA LYS A 40 -24.03 -24.45 27.37
C LYS A 40 -24.69 -24.59 25.99
N LEU A 41 -24.09 -23.94 24.98
CA LEU A 41 -24.65 -23.85 23.64
C LEU A 41 -24.85 -25.23 22.98
N PHE A 42 -23.95 -26.18 23.24
CA PHE A 42 -24.08 -27.55 22.74
C PHE A 42 -25.26 -28.29 23.37
N GLU A 43 -25.39 -28.22 24.70
CA GLU A 43 -26.45 -28.91 25.45
C GLU A 43 -27.84 -28.35 25.14
N ASN A 44 -27.92 -27.04 24.91
CA ASN A 44 -29.15 -26.32 24.59
C ASN A 44 -29.25 -25.97 23.09
N PHE A 45 -28.57 -26.71 22.21
CA PHE A 45 -28.46 -26.35 20.79
C PHE A 45 -29.81 -26.11 20.11
N ASN A 46 -30.82 -26.92 20.41
CA ASN A 46 -32.15 -26.74 19.84
C ASN A 46 -32.81 -25.40 20.20
N ALA A 47 -32.51 -24.85 21.38
CA ALA A 47 -32.98 -23.52 21.77
C ALA A 47 -32.26 -22.40 21.00
N PHE A 48 -30.97 -22.59 20.71
CA PHE A 48 -30.16 -21.62 19.97
C PHE A 48 -30.23 -21.77 18.44
N ARG A 49 -30.80 -22.87 17.93
CA ARG A 49 -30.80 -23.22 16.51
C ARG A 49 -31.31 -22.09 15.61
N LEU A 50 -32.45 -21.50 15.97
CA LEU A 50 -33.04 -20.40 15.19
C LEU A 50 -32.14 -19.15 15.19
N ALA A 51 -31.51 -18.85 16.33
CA ALA A 51 -30.56 -17.75 16.42
C ALA A 51 -29.31 -18.00 15.57
N LEU A 52 -28.74 -19.21 15.63
CA LEU A 52 -27.59 -19.60 14.81
C LEU A 52 -27.90 -19.55 13.31
N GLN A 53 -29.12 -19.95 12.94
CA GLN A 53 -29.60 -19.90 11.56
C GLN A 53 -29.71 -18.45 11.06
N ASN A 54 -30.19 -17.53 11.89
CA ASN A 54 -30.26 -16.11 11.55
C ASN A 54 -28.85 -15.49 11.47
N ILE A 55 -27.97 -15.82 12.42
CA ILE A 55 -26.58 -15.36 12.40
C ILE A 55 -25.90 -15.83 11.11
N SER A 56 -26.07 -17.09 10.69
CA SER A 56 -25.40 -17.60 9.49
C SER A 56 -25.85 -16.90 8.22
N ILE A 57 -27.15 -16.60 8.05
CA ILE A 57 -27.63 -15.87 6.86
C ILE A 57 -27.22 -14.40 6.88
N TYR A 58 -27.21 -13.74 8.04
CA TYR A 58 -26.73 -12.36 8.16
C TYR A 58 -25.22 -12.26 7.88
N VAL A 59 -24.44 -13.22 8.36
CA VAL A 59 -23.01 -13.30 8.03
C VAL A 59 -22.81 -13.51 6.53
N ALA A 60 -23.54 -14.45 5.90
CA ALA A 60 -23.45 -14.66 4.46
C ALA A 60 -23.81 -13.40 3.66
N SER A 61 -24.88 -12.69 4.05
CA SER A 61 -25.28 -11.44 3.42
C SER A 61 -24.24 -10.33 3.60
N GLY A 62 -23.66 -10.19 4.80
CA GLY A 62 -22.60 -9.23 5.08
C GLY A 62 -21.31 -9.52 4.29
N LEU A 63 -20.94 -10.78 4.16
CA LEU A 63 -19.80 -11.21 3.34
C LEU A 63 -20.02 -10.87 1.85
N LEU A 64 -21.22 -11.12 1.31
CA LEU A 64 -21.55 -10.71 -0.07
C LEU A 64 -21.48 -9.18 -0.24
N ALA A 65 -21.95 -8.40 0.73
CA ALA A 65 -21.82 -6.94 0.69
C ALA A 65 -20.35 -6.48 0.71
N MET A 66 -19.48 -7.18 1.45
CA MET A 66 -18.04 -6.89 1.49
C MET A 66 -17.33 -7.10 0.15
N ILE A 67 -17.88 -7.91 -0.78
CA ILE A 67 -17.35 -8.01 -2.15
C ILE A 67 -17.38 -6.64 -2.84
N GLY A 68 -18.42 -5.84 -2.60
CA GLY A 68 -18.52 -4.49 -3.15
C GLY A 68 -17.41 -3.57 -2.63
N VAL A 69 -17.11 -3.64 -1.33
CA VAL A 69 -16.03 -2.87 -0.70
C VAL A 69 -14.68 -3.25 -1.29
N ILE A 70 -14.43 -4.55 -1.50
CA ILE A 70 -13.20 -5.02 -2.15
C ILE A 70 -13.08 -4.53 -3.58
N LEU A 71 -14.19 -4.55 -4.35
CA LEU A 71 -14.17 -4.03 -5.71
C LEU A 71 -13.76 -2.55 -5.74
N THR A 72 -14.23 -1.74 -4.79
CA THR A 72 -13.78 -0.35 -4.61
C THR A 72 -12.29 -0.28 -4.26
N GLY A 73 -11.81 -1.14 -3.36
CA GLY A 73 -10.39 -1.22 -3.02
C GLY A 73 -9.50 -1.57 -4.22
N ILE A 74 -9.93 -2.54 -5.06
CA ILE A 74 -9.24 -2.90 -6.30
C ILE A 74 -9.23 -1.72 -7.27
N ALA A 75 -10.35 -1.02 -7.43
CA ALA A 75 -10.43 0.15 -8.31
C ALA A 75 -9.50 1.27 -7.85
N LEU A 76 -9.42 1.53 -6.54
CA LEU A 76 -8.48 2.48 -5.95
C LEU A 76 -7.04 2.08 -6.26
N MET A 77 -6.68 0.81 -6.05
CA MET A 77 -5.35 0.31 -6.37
C MET A 77 -5.03 0.42 -7.86
N LEU A 78 -5.95 0.09 -8.76
CA LEU A 78 -5.75 0.25 -10.20
C LEU A 78 -5.54 1.72 -10.59
N GLY A 79 -6.23 2.66 -9.94
CA GLY A 79 -6.01 4.10 -10.11
C GLY A 79 -4.65 4.57 -9.60
N LEU A 80 -4.11 3.93 -8.57
CA LEU A 80 -2.76 4.22 -8.06
C LEU A 80 -1.66 3.71 -8.98
N LEU A 81 -1.86 2.57 -9.63
CA LEU A 81 -0.86 1.86 -10.44
C LEU A 81 -0.69 2.43 -11.86
N ASP A 82 -0.46 3.73 -11.97
CA ASP A 82 -0.14 4.37 -13.24
C ASP A 82 1.24 3.94 -13.76
N LYS A 83 1.51 4.20 -15.05
CA LYS A 83 2.75 3.74 -15.70
C LYS A 83 4.00 4.35 -15.04
N LYS A 84 3.89 5.56 -14.48
CA LYS A 84 4.97 6.22 -13.75
C LYS A 84 5.28 5.49 -12.44
N PHE A 85 4.28 5.27 -11.59
CA PHE A 85 4.46 4.56 -10.32
C PHE A 85 4.96 3.12 -10.51
N ARG A 86 4.46 2.40 -11.53
CA ARG A 86 5.00 1.07 -11.90
C ARG A 86 6.47 1.10 -12.28
N ASN A 87 6.90 2.14 -13.00
CA ASN A 87 8.30 2.28 -13.39
C ASN A 87 9.20 2.65 -12.20
N SER A 88 8.71 3.46 -11.26
CA SER A 88 9.44 3.82 -10.04
C SER A 88 9.67 2.64 -9.09
N ILE A 89 8.84 1.60 -9.18
CA ILE A 89 8.91 0.39 -8.32
C ILE A 89 9.57 -0.80 -9.04
N LYS A 90 9.94 -0.64 -10.31
CA LYS A 90 10.42 -1.73 -11.18
C LYS A 90 11.71 -2.38 -10.70
N ASP A 91 12.50 -1.68 -9.88
CA ASP A 91 13.76 -2.15 -9.32
C ASP A 91 13.60 -2.82 -7.93
N VAL A 92 12.39 -2.84 -7.38
CA VAL A 92 12.10 -3.55 -6.12
C VAL A 92 12.05 -5.06 -6.39
N LYS A 93 12.84 -5.83 -5.63
CA LYS A 93 12.85 -7.29 -5.71
C LYS A 93 11.49 -7.87 -5.32
N GLY A 94 10.93 -8.70 -6.20
CA GLY A 94 9.62 -9.31 -6.02
C GLY A 94 8.54 -8.30 -6.39
N ASP A 95 7.80 -8.56 -7.47
CA ASP A 95 6.77 -7.67 -8.03
C ASP A 95 5.69 -7.36 -6.96
N PRO A 96 5.82 -6.23 -6.22
CA PRO A 96 5.01 -6.01 -5.02
C PRO A 96 3.59 -5.59 -5.39
N ILE A 97 3.44 -5.00 -6.58
CA ILE A 97 2.17 -4.66 -7.19
C ILE A 97 1.38 -5.93 -7.48
N LYS A 98 2.04 -6.93 -8.08
CA LYS A 98 1.42 -8.25 -8.30
C LYS A 98 1.05 -8.91 -6.97
N GLU A 99 1.88 -8.76 -5.93
CA GLU A 99 1.58 -9.33 -4.62
C GLU A 99 0.33 -8.71 -3.96
N ILE A 100 0.18 -7.38 -4.03
CA ILE A 100 -1.01 -6.69 -3.51
C ILE A 100 -2.26 -7.13 -4.28
N MET A 101 -2.18 -7.18 -5.62
CA MET A 101 -3.30 -7.66 -6.46
C MET A 101 -3.68 -9.11 -6.15
N LEU A 102 -2.70 -9.99 -5.89
CA LEU A 102 -2.98 -11.36 -5.45
C LEU A 102 -3.64 -11.42 -4.07
N SER A 103 -3.37 -10.45 -3.18
CA SER A 103 -3.98 -10.39 -1.85
C SER A 103 -5.46 -9.97 -1.95
N PHE A 104 -5.79 -9.03 -2.83
CA PHE A 104 -7.17 -8.69 -3.20
C PHE A 104 -7.93 -9.87 -3.84
N GLU A 105 -7.27 -10.59 -4.75
CA GLU A 105 -7.83 -11.79 -5.36
C GLU A 105 -8.09 -12.89 -4.33
N PHE A 106 -7.12 -13.11 -3.43
CA PHE A 106 -7.20 -14.10 -2.37
C PHE A 106 -8.40 -13.87 -1.46
N ILE A 107 -8.59 -12.64 -0.97
CA ILE A 107 -9.70 -12.35 -0.07
C ILE A 107 -11.06 -12.43 -0.78
N THR A 108 -11.13 -12.01 -2.04
CA THR A 108 -12.37 -12.09 -2.85
C THR A 108 -12.85 -13.53 -3.00
N ILE A 109 -11.95 -14.46 -3.32
CA ILE A 109 -12.26 -15.89 -3.43
C ILE A 109 -12.73 -16.44 -2.09
N ASN A 110 -12.03 -16.09 -1.00
CA ASN A 110 -12.36 -16.57 0.34
C ASN A 110 -13.70 -16.04 0.85
N ILE A 111 -14.07 -14.80 0.53
CA ILE A 111 -15.41 -14.27 0.85
C ILE A 111 -16.49 -15.04 0.10
N GLY A 112 -16.28 -15.33 -1.19
CA GLY A 112 -17.21 -16.14 -1.96
C GLY A 112 -17.38 -17.54 -1.35
N LEU A 113 -16.28 -18.19 -1.01
CA LEU A 113 -16.30 -19.51 -0.37
C LEU A 113 -16.95 -19.48 1.02
N ALA A 114 -16.60 -18.50 1.85
CA ALA A 114 -17.21 -18.29 3.16
C ALA A 114 -18.72 -18.05 3.07
N SER A 115 -19.16 -17.24 2.10
CA SER A 115 -20.59 -16.98 1.86
C SER A 115 -21.34 -18.28 1.55
N ILE A 116 -20.76 -19.14 0.70
CA ILE A 116 -21.33 -20.46 0.40
C ILE A 116 -21.36 -21.34 1.66
N VAL A 117 -20.27 -21.39 2.43
CA VAL A 117 -20.20 -22.18 3.67
C VAL A 117 -21.27 -21.74 4.67
N PHE A 118 -21.45 -20.44 4.89
CA PHE A 118 -22.48 -19.90 5.79
C PHE A 118 -23.89 -20.14 5.27
N PHE A 119 -24.10 -20.14 3.96
CA PHE A 119 -25.37 -20.52 3.34
C PHE A 119 -25.67 -22.01 3.55
N CYS A 120 -24.67 -22.88 3.38
CA CYS A 120 -24.80 -24.31 3.67
C CYS A 120 -25.09 -24.58 5.16
N ILE A 121 -24.46 -23.83 6.08
CA ILE A 121 -24.77 -23.90 7.51
C ILE A 121 -26.22 -23.48 7.77
N HIS A 122 -26.67 -22.37 7.17
CA HIS A 122 -28.06 -21.91 7.28
C HIS A 122 -29.06 -22.99 6.85
N LEU A 123 -28.81 -23.64 5.70
CA LEU A 123 -29.64 -24.73 5.20
C LEU A 123 -29.56 -25.97 6.10
N GLY A 124 -28.36 -26.35 6.55
CA GLY A 124 -28.16 -27.50 7.43
C GLY A 124 -28.86 -27.37 8.77
N LEU A 125 -29.03 -26.15 9.28
CA LEU A 125 -29.73 -25.87 10.53
C LEU A 125 -31.26 -26.04 10.45
N PHE A 126 -31.85 -26.21 9.26
CA PHE A 126 -33.26 -26.62 9.14
C PHE A 126 -33.48 -28.09 9.55
N ILE A 127 -32.44 -28.92 9.45
CA ILE A 127 -32.53 -30.34 9.78
C ILE A 127 -32.52 -30.48 11.31
N PRO A 128 -33.58 -31.05 11.92
CA PRO A 128 -33.58 -31.28 13.37
C PRO A 128 -32.50 -32.31 13.72
N PHE A 129 -31.48 -31.87 14.46
CA PHE A 129 -30.45 -32.75 15.00
C PHE A 129 -30.88 -33.34 16.33
N ASN A 130 -30.95 -34.67 16.40
CA ASN A 130 -31.01 -35.38 17.67
C ASN A 130 -29.58 -35.55 18.18
N ILE A 131 -29.11 -34.63 19.03
CA ILE A 131 -27.73 -34.63 19.53
C ILE A 131 -27.59 -35.70 20.61
N PRO A 132 -26.83 -36.78 20.37
CA PRO A 132 -26.53 -37.72 21.42
C PRO A 132 -25.56 -37.07 22.42
N LYS A 133 -25.86 -37.18 23.71
CA LYS A 133 -25.17 -36.49 24.82
C LYS A 133 -23.74 -37.00 25.10
N TYR A 134 -23.06 -37.64 24.15
CA TYR A 134 -21.69 -38.12 24.37
C TYR A 134 -20.68 -36.99 24.26
N THR A 135 -19.68 -37.00 25.16
CA THR A 135 -18.60 -36.01 25.24
C THR A 135 -17.82 -35.83 23.94
N CYS A 136 -17.68 -36.88 23.12
CA CYS A 136 -16.99 -36.83 21.84
C CYS A 136 -17.66 -35.85 20.85
N TYR A 137 -18.99 -35.87 20.75
CA TYR A 137 -19.73 -34.94 19.86
C TYR A 137 -19.62 -33.49 20.32
N LYS A 138 -19.51 -33.26 21.63
CA LYS A 138 -19.28 -31.91 22.19
C LYS A 138 -17.94 -31.35 21.71
N ILE A 139 -16.87 -32.14 21.79
CA ILE A 139 -15.53 -31.73 21.33
C ILE A 139 -15.57 -31.42 19.83
N ILE A 140 -16.15 -32.31 19.03
CA ILE A 140 -16.27 -32.12 17.57
C ILE A 140 -17.03 -30.83 17.24
N PHE A 141 -18.15 -30.58 17.94
CA PHE A 141 -18.97 -29.39 17.76
C PHE A 141 -18.18 -28.10 18.00
N TYR A 142 -17.48 -27.99 19.13
CA TYR A 142 -16.70 -26.79 19.45
C TYR A 142 -15.49 -26.63 18.53
N SER A 143 -14.84 -27.73 18.11
CA SER A 143 -13.74 -27.67 17.13
C SER A 143 -14.20 -27.16 15.77
N ILE A 144 -15.33 -27.64 15.26
CA ILE A 144 -15.90 -27.16 13.99
C ILE A 144 -16.33 -25.69 14.13
N SER A 145 -17.00 -25.35 15.24
CA SER A 145 -17.41 -23.97 15.52
C SER A 145 -16.21 -23.03 15.58
N PHE A 146 -15.11 -23.46 16.21
CA PHE A 146 -13.87 -22.69 16.31
C PHE A 146 -13.32 -22.36 14.91
N LEU A 147 -13.25 -23.36 14.02
CA LEU A 147 -12.75 -23.16 12.66
C LEU A 147 -13.62 -22.18 11.86
N ILE A 148 -14.95 -22.32 11.95
CA ILE A 148 -15.90 -21.45 11.23
C ILE A 148 -15.81 -20.01 11.73
N ILE A 149 -15.79 -19.82 13.05
CA ILE A 149 -15.71 -18.49 13.66
C ILE A 149 -14.36 -17.84 13.34
N TYR A 150 -13.26 -18.59 13.47
CA TYR A 150 -11.93 -18.10 13.08
C TYR A 150 -11.89 -17.67 11.62
N TYR A 151 -12.40 -18.51 10.72
CA TYR A 151 -12.40 -18.21 9.30
C TYR A 151 -13.17 -16.91 8.97
N PHE A 152 -14.34 -16.72 9.58
CA PHE A 152 -15.12 -15.49 9.43
C PHE A 152 -14.37 -14.26 9.95
N ILE A 153 -13.88 -14.32 11.18
CA ILE A 153 -13.22 -13.16 11.81
C ILE A 153 -11.94 -12.82 11.06
N PHE A 154 -11.15 -13.83 10.67
CA PHE A 154 -9.96 -13.64 9.84
C PHE A 154 -10.30 -12.88 8.55
N ILE A 155 -11.35 -13.29 7.83
CA ILE A 155 -11.76 -12.61 6.60
C ILE A 155 -12.05 -11.12 6.87
N VAL A 156 -12.79 -10.81 7.94
CA VAL A 156 -13.14 -9.42 8.28
C VAL A 156 -11.88 -8.59 8.54
N PHE A 157 -10.96 -9.06 9.38
CA PHE A 157 -9.76 -8.30 9.71
C PHE A 157 -8.78 -8.20 8.54
N TYR A 158 -8.67 -9.26 7.73
CA TYR A 158 -7.85 -9.23 6.52
C TYR A 158 -8.30 -8.15 5.53
N ILE A 159 -9.61 -7.97 5.37
CA ILE A 159 -10.15 -6.88 4.54
C ILE A 159 -9.79 -5.51 5.11
N ILE A 160 -9.94 -5.33 6.42
CA ILE A 160 -9.60 -4.06 7.09
C ILE A 160 -8.13 -3.71 6.88
N ALA A 161 -7.24 -4.67 7.07
CA ALA A 161 -5.81 -4.49 6.84
C ALA A 161 -5.49 -4.16 5.38
N LEU A 162 -6.13 -4.86 4.43
CA LEU A 162 -5.92 -4.63 3.00
C LEU A 162 -6.37 -3.22 2.57
N ILE A 163 -7.48 -2.73 3.12
CA ILE A 163 -7.95 -1.35 2.90
C ILE A 163 -6.95 -0.35 3.50
N SER A 164 -6.49 -0.57 4.74
CA SER A 164 -5.47 0.28 5.38
C SER A 164 -4.21 0.38 4.52
N ASN A 165 -3.68 -0.75 4.08
CA ASN A 165 -2.48 -0.80 3.22
C ASN A 165 -2.70 -0.05 1.89
N SER A 166 -3.91 -0.10 1.35
CA SER A 166 -4.24 0.61 0.11
C SER A 166 -4.30 2.12 0.31
N ILE A 167 -4.80 2.58 1.46
CA ILE A 167 -4.81 3.99 1.86
C ILE A 167 -3.38 4.48 2.09
N ASP A 168 -2.55 3.71 2.79
CA ASP A 168 -1.15 4.07 3.03
C ASP A 168 -0.38 4.19 1.71
N LEU A 169 -0.62 3.26 0.78
CA LEU A 169 -0.03 3.32 -0.57
C LEU A 169 -0.52 4.55 -1.36
N PHE A 170 -1.77 4.96 -1.18
CA PHE A 170 -2.30 6.20 -1.76
C PHE A 170 -1.52 7.43 -1.26
N PHE A 171 -1.30 7.53 0.05
CA PHE A 171 -0.53 8.63 0.63
C PHE A 171 0.94 8.60 0.18
N ILE A 172 1.57 7.42 0.14
CA ILE A 172 2.96 7.27 -0.35
C ILE A 172 3.07 7.74 -1.79
N LYS A 173 2.12 7.38 -2.67
CA LYS A 173 2.11 7.87 -4.06
C LYS A 173 2.04 9.40 -4.10
N GLY A 174 1.13 10.01 -3.34
CA GLY A 174 1.02 11.48 -3.29
C GLY A 174 2.30 12.16 -2.79
N MET A 175 2.98 11.56 -1.79
CA MET A 175 4.30 12.05 -1.37
C MET A 175 5.34 11.94 -2.48
N TYR A 176 5.39 10.81 -3.20
CA TYR A 176 6.34 10.61 -4.28
C TYR A 176 6.12 11.59 -5.44
N GLU A 177 4.87 11.82 -5.82
CA GLU A 177 4.51 12.84 -6.83
C GLU A 177 4.95 14.24 -6.38
N SER A 178 4.78 14.58 -5.10
CA SER A 178 5.25 15.87 -4.57
C SER A 178 6.77 16.02 -4.55
N VAL A 179 7.50 14.91 -4.39
CA VAL A 179 8.98 14.87 -4.46
C VAL A 179 9.47 14.92 -5.91
N GLU A 180 8.77 14.27 -6.84
CA GLU A 180 9.06 14.36 -8.28
C GLU A 180 8.75 15.76 -8.84
N ILE A 181 7.72 16.45 -8.31
CA ILE A 181 7.46 17.87 -8.61
C ILE A 181 8.54 18.78 -7.99
N LYS A 182 9.22 18.33 -6.93
CA LYS A 182 10.51 18.89 -6.45
C LYS A 182 11.70 18.37 -7.26
N ASP A 183 11.50 18.01 -8.53
CA ASP A 183 12.51 18.20 -9.58
C ASP A 183 13.18 19.55 -9.31
N LYS A 184 14.50 19.51 -9.04
CA LYS A 184 15.38 20.64 -8.67
C LYS A 184 14.72 21.99 -8.98
N SER A 185 14.44 22.77 -7.94
CA SER A 185 13.82 24.08 -8.13
C SER A 185 14.65 24.89 -9.12
N LEU A 186 14.05 25.86 -9.79
CA LEU A 186 14.80 26.73 -10.70
C LEU A 186 16.07 27.30 -10.03
N TYR A 187 16.00 27.55 -8.72
CA TYR A 187 17.12 27.97 -7.89
C TYR A 187 18.22 26.92 -7.75
N ASP A 188 17.86 25.63 -7.64
CA ASP A 188 18.84 24.54 -7.55
C ASP A 188 19.59 24.36 -8.87
N TYR A 189 18.90 24.43 -10.01
CA TYR A 189 19.53 24.42 -11.34
C TYR A 189 20.41 25.67 -11.56
N ALA A 190 19.91 26.85 -11.19
CA ALA A 190 20.69 28.08 -11.29
C ALA A 190 21.93 28.02 -10.38
N ASN A 191 21.81 27.45 -9.18
CA ASN A 191 22.94 27.30 -8.26
C ASN A 191 23.99 26.32 -8.79
N GLU A 192 23.61 25.18 -9.35
CA GLU A 192 24.56 24.24 -9.95
C GLU A 192 25.30 24.87 -11.15
N ILE A 193 24.58 25.54 -12.06
CA ILE A 193 25.19 26.22 -13.20
C ILE A 193 26.14 27.33 -12.75
N ARG A 194 25.79 28.06 -11.69
CA ARG A 194 26.66 29.09 -11.09
C ARG A 194 27.88 28.47 -10.41
N ILE A 195 27.73 27.34 -9.72
CA ILE A 195 28.85 26.61 -9.09
C ILE A 195 29.80 26.09 -10.17
N ASP A 196 29.29 25.48 -11.24
CA ASP A 196 30.09 24.99 -12.37
C ASP A 196 30.82 26.13 -13.09
N TYR A 197 30.16 27.28 -13.27
CA TYR A 197 30.79 28.50 -13.80
C TYR A 197 31.95 28.97 -12.93
N LEU A 198 31.74 29.05 -11.60
CA LEU A 198 32.76 29.46 -10.65
C LEU A 198 33.93 28.46 -10.64
N LEU A 199 33.65 27.15 -10.58
CA LEU A 199 34.65 26.09 -10.64
C LEU A 199 35.45 26.13 -11.96
N GLY A 200 34.78 26.35 -13.09
CA GLY A 200 35.43 26.53 -14.38
C GLY A 200 36.36 27.75 -14.43
N LYS A 201 36.01 28.84 -13.73
CA LYS A 201 36.90 30.01 -13.56
C LYS A 201 38.08 29.70 -12.65
N PHE A 202 37.86 28.97 -11.55
CA PHE A 202 38.93 28.53 -10.63
C PHE A 202 39.94 27.62 -11.34
N ILE A 203 39.48 26.65 -12.13
CA ILE A 203 40.35 25.70 -12.85
C ILE A 203 41.13 26.40 -13.98
N LYS A 204 40.52 27.38 -14.67
CA LYS A 204 41.26 28.22 -15.64
C LYS A 204 42.27 29.18 -14.99
N GLN A 205 42.16 29.42 -13.69
CA GLN A 205 43.03 30.29 -12.89
C GLN A 205 44.05 29.50 -12.05
N GLU A 206 44.56 28.36 -12.53
CA GLU A 206 45.76 27.73 -11.95
C GLU A 206 47.00 28.62 -12.18
N ASN A 207 47.07 29.71 -11.42
CA ASN A 207 48.23 30.14 -10.67
C ASN A 207 47.83 31.29 -9.74
N GLN A 208 48.05 31.05 -8.43
CA GLN A 208 48.02 31.99 -7.29
C GLN A 208 46.71 32.12 -6.48
N ASN A 209 46.76 31.54 -5.27
CA ASN A 209 46.08 31.97 -4.02
C ASN A 209 44.76 32.74 -4.21
N VAL A 210 43.71 32.01 -4.58
CA VAL A 210 42.47 32.60 -5.08
C VAL A 210 41.53 33.10 -3.96
N LEU A 211 41.65 32.59 -2.73
CA LEU A 211 40.78 33.00 -1.60
C LEU A 211 41.04 34.43 -1.10
N GLN A 212 42.24 35.00 -1.31
CA GLN A 212 42.58 36.36 -0.85
C GLN A 212 42.24 37.46 -1.87
N LYS A 213 42.02 37.14 -3.15
CA LYS A 213 41.66 38.14 -4.18
C LYS A 213 40.15 38.41 -4.31
N PHE A 214 39.30 37.57 -3.72
CA PHE A 214 37.85 37.81 -3.72
C PHE A 214 37.38 38.77 -2.62
N THR A 215 38.23 39.06 -1.63
CA THR A 215 37.96 40.08 -0.61
C THR A 215 38.47 41.46 -1.01
N ASP A 216 39.40 41.57 -1.96
CA ASP A 216 39.97 42.83 -2.40
C ASP A 216 39.84 43.06 -3.93
N LYS A 217 38.93 43.98 -4.26
CA LYS A 217 38.84 44.82 -5.47
C LYS A 217 38.41 44.19 -6.80
N ASN A 218 37.20 44.58 -7.21
CA ASN A 218 36.92 45.32 -8.44
C ASN A 218 37.70 44.92 -9.71
N ASN A 219 37.44 43.74 -10.24
CA ASN A 219 37.54 43.53 -11.69
C ASN A 219 36.23 42.95 -12.20
N ILE A 220 35.31 43.88 -12.44
CA ILE A 220 34.07 43.68 -13.16
C ILE A 220 34.47 43.30 -14.60
N ASN A 221 34.40 42.00 -14.94
CA ASN A 221 33.89 41.68 -16.27
C ASN A 221 32.43 42.15 -16.26
N SER A 222 32.00 42.90 -17.27
CA SER A 222 30.67 43.52 -17.24
C SER A 222 29.61 42.47 -16.94
N ASN A 223 28.55 42.82 -16.19
CA ASN A 223 27.47 41.88 -15.89
C ASN A 223 26.90 41.24 -17.18
N GLU A 224 26.98 41.94 -18.31
CA GLU A 224 26.64 41.43 -19.63
C GLU A 224 27.55 40.28 -20.09
N ASP A 225 28.85 40.33 -19.81
CA ASP A 225 29.79 39.25 -20.14
C ASP A 225 29.52 38.00 -19.30
N ILE A 226 29.16 38.19 -18.02
CA ILE A 226 28.77 37.09 -17.12
C ILE A 226 27.49 36.41 -17.65
N ILE A 227 26.49 37.19 -18.05
CA ILE A 227 25.24 36.68 -18.63
C ILE A 227 25.51 35.90 -19.92
N ARG A 228 26.40 36.39 -20.81
CA ARG A 228 26.75 35.69 -22.06
C ARG A 228 27.43 34.34 -21.81
N GLU A 229 28.35 34.27 -20.84
CA GLU A 229 29.02 33.02 -20.48
C GLU A 229 28.03 32.02 -19.84
N LEU A 230 27.12 32.50 -18.98
CA LEU A 230 26.08 31.65 -18.37
C LEU A 230 25.06 31.16 -19.42
N ASP A 231 24.62 32.03 -20.33
CA ASP A 231 23.72 31.65 -21.43
C ASP A 231 24.33 30.54 -22.30
N TYR A 232 25.63 30.63 -22.59
CA TYR A 232 26.37 29.60 -23.33
C TYR A 232 26.45 28.26 -22.58
N ILE A 233 26.67 28.29 -21.27
CA ILE A 233 26.71 27.07 -20.43
C ILE A 233 25.32 26.42 -20.41
N ILE A 234 24.26 27.21 -20.18
CA ILE A 234 22.86 26.73 -20.17
C ILE A 234 22.48 26.08 -21.51
N ASP A 235 22.93 26.64 -22.63
CA ASP A 235 22.66 26.07 -23.95
C ASP A 235 23.35 24.73 -24.16
N LYS A 236 24.57 24.57 -23.63
CA LYS A 236 25.34 23.32 -23.69
C LYS A 236 24.97 22.27 -22.64
N THR A 237 24.22 22.61 -21.61
CA THR A 237 23.77 21.62 -20.62
C THR A 237 22.78 20.64 -21.25
N GLU A 238 23.17 19.36 -21.29
CA GLU A 238 22.32 18.26 -21.77
C GLU A 238 21.30 17.86 -20.69
N GLY A 239 20.10 17.44 -21.10
CA GLY A 239 19.03 16.99 -20.18
C GLY A 239 18.06 18.07 -19.68
N ILE A 240 18.22 19.34 -20.07
CA ILE A 240 17.27 20.43 -19.75
C ILE A 240 16.40 20.75 -20.97
N ASN A 241 15.06 20.74 -20.80
CA ASN A 241 14.09 21.20 -21.81
C ASN A 241 14.31 22.69 -22.15
N ILE A 242 14.13 23.06 -23.43
CA ILE A 242 14.12 24.43 -23.97
C ILE A 242 13.33 25.41 -23.08
N GLU A 243 12.15 25.03 -22.60
CA GLU A 243 11.30 25.88 -21.77
C GLU A 243 11.96 26.19 -20.41
N LYS A 244 12.57 25.18 -19.77
CA LYS A 244 13.35 25.35 -18.53
C LYS A 244 14.63 26.16 -18.77
N LYS A 245 15.30 26.00 -19.92
CA LYS A 245 16.48 26.81 -20.30
C LYS A 245 16.12 28.31 -20.35
N CYS A 246 15.01 28.66 -21.00
CA CYS A 246 14.54 30.06 -21.07
C CYS A 246 14.26 30.66 -19.69
N LEU A 247 13.64 29.89 -18.79
CA LEU A 247 13.35 30.35 -17.42
C LEU A 247 14.63 30.62 -16.62
N ILE A 248 15.64 29.75 -16.73
CA ILE A 248 16.94 29.91 -16.05
C ILE A 248 17.69 31.13 -16.60
N LYS A 249 17.70 31.35 -17.93
CA LYS A 249 18.32 32.54 -18.54
C LYS A 249 17.66 33.83 -18.05
N ASN A 250 16.34 33.87 -17.99
CA ASN A 250 15.59 35.03 -17.50
C ASN A 250 15.90 35.32 -16.02
N TYR A 251 16.03 34.28 -15.21
CA TYR A 251 16.43 34.42 -13.81
C TYR A 251 17.81 35.07 -13.66
N PHE A 252 18.83 34.60 -14.40
CA PHE A 252 20.17 35.21 -14.33
C PHE A 252 20.20 36.64 -14.87
N ARG A 253 19.44 36.93 -15.94
CA ARG A 253 19.32 38.31 -16.46
C ARG A 253 18.69 39.26 -15.44
N GLN A 254 17.70 38.82 -14.68
CA GLN A 254 17.12 39.62 -13.61
C GLN A 254 18.07 39.79 -12.42
N TYR A 255 18.87 38.77 -12.11
CA TYR A 255 19.79 38.79 -10.98
C TYR A 255 21.05 39.65 -11.23
N TYR A 256 21.52 39.70 -12.48
CA TYR A 256 22.73 40.43 -12.88
C TYR A 256 22.44 41.73 -13.67
N SER A 257 21.18 42.10 -13.88
CA SER A 257 20.80 43.44 -14.37
C SER A 257 21.12 44.53 -13.36
#